data_AF-A0A836CAG4-F1
#
_entry.id   AF-A0A836CAG4-F1
#
_cell.length_a   1.000
_cell.length_b   1.000
_cell.length_c   1.000
_cell.angle_alpha   90.00
_cell.angle_beta   90.00
_cell.angle_gamma   90.00
#
_symmetry.space_group_name_H-M   'P 1'
#
loop_
_entity.id
_entity.type
_entity.pdbx_description
1 polymer ?
#
loop_
_entity_poly.entity_id
_entity_poly.type
_entity_poly.pdbx_seq_one_letter_code
_entity_poly.pdbx_strand_id
1 'polypeptide(L)'
;PSQQRNPFTLPSDEEVFRLRDEEKKERLEQRELRKSQKIWEKGLTTNVTTSRKLGAMLREAGTGIVGANSAASGKAAPPHAASGLFKQRRQVQDKESMADLIAKKREMFLVQMSLDTKREEIRKLEEKATMKEEALKKSEQMLEEDALRFDTFLKENDKKAHEAIKRAERETKLKNDKVQEIKKLNQQIQMVQSDMSKHREALEDCMRYKEFLDMLTPAEWFEQQRSEKRARQEARRAARIANKKRAWEEDRRRAALEAVEEERRREEALAKQKGDNSTNKKAQRASLDMAAAPPPPILDVPEADTNSSSGEDLPMYFADPAQLLDIFQALEEQNLFLIQNSQETEHALEELKATFREAQRSMDTKTAALRSNIGDLVGSIEEERAKAEQLRKRMCATTNTTTTGDSFTLVQQEELLRQLHGKVREVYERCGFEAGSNPTTLFMLGELESRLEDLLSAIAQMPEEYVVKAEKDKEKKRRERKRAEQQALQERQQEERNRKAIERSLQAPRRQAGRKVMERIRPSRRTTHEAKEEARDEDEDELKH
;
A
#
# COMPACT_ATOMS: atom_id res chain seq x y z
N PRO A 1 49.01 -31.20 56.29
CA PRO A 1 48.72 -29.75 56.20
C PRO A 1 47.49 -29.41 57.03
N SER A 2 47.71 -29.18 58.33
CA SER A 2 46.70 -28.78 59.29
C SER A 2 46.35 -27.31 59.10
N GLN A 3 45.27 -27.02 58.37
CA GLN A 3 44.64 -25.71 58.42
C GLN A 3 44.05 -25.55 59.82
N GLN A 4 44.61 -24.63 60.61
CA GLN A 4 44.06 -24.26 61.91
C GLN A 4 42.67 -23.67 61.67
N ARG A 5 41.65 -24.46 61.99
CA ARG A 5 40.26 -24.06 61.89
C ARG A 5 40.02 -22.89 62.84
N ASN A 6 39.44 -21.81 62.32
CA ASN A 6 39.22 -20.58 63.07
C ASN A 6 38.33 -20.87 64.31
N PRO A 7 38.80 -20.57 65.54
CA PRO A 7 38.08 -20.91 66.77
C PRO A 7 36.78 -20.13 66.99
N PHE A 8 36.47 -19.15 66.14
CA PHE A 8 35.25 -18.35 66.19
C PHE A 8 34.26 -18.64 65.06
N THR A 9 34.55 -19.60 64.18
CA THR A 9 33.56 -20.09 63.21
C THR A 9 32.62 -21.09 63.89
N LEU A 10 31.32 -20.77 63.91
CA LEU A 10 30.26 -21.65 64.39
C LEU A 10 30.30 -22.97 63.60
N PRO A 11 30.35 -24.14 64.28
CA PRO A 11 30.28 -25.43 63.60
C PRO A 11 29.01 -25.54 62.77
N SER A 12 29.09 -26.18 61.59
CA SER A 12 27.92 -26.44 60.76
C SER A 12 26.95 -27.37 61.51
N ASP A 13 25.65 -27.23 61.29
CA ASP A 13 24.62 -28.04 61.97
C ASP A 13 24.91 -29.56 61.82
N GLU A 14 25.41 -30.01 60.67
CA GLU A 14 25.81 -31.41 60.46
C GLU A 14 26.99 -31.87 61.34
N GLU A 15 27.89 -30.96 61.71
CA GLU A 15 29.01 -31.25 62.62
C GLU A 15 28.54 -31.23 64.08
N VAL A 16 27.58 -30.36 64.42
CA VAL A 16 26.94 -30.33 65.74
C VAL A 16 26.18 -31.63 66.00
N PHE A 17 25.43 -32.13 65.01
CA PHE A 17 24.75 -33.42 65.12
C PHE A 17 25.74 -34.58 65.27
N ARG A 18 26.85 -34.59 64.50
CA ARG A 18 27.90 -35.60 64.63
C ARG A 18 28.58 -35.60 66.00
N LEU A 19 28.97 -34.43 66.51
CA LEU A 19 29.57 -34.31 67.84
C LEU A 19 28.62 -34.79 68.95
N ARG A 20 27.32 -34.53 68.79
CA ARG A 20 26.31 -34.97 69.75
C ARG A 20 26.09 -36.48 69.72
N ASP A 21 26.14 -37.08 68.54
CA ASP A 21 26.05 -38.54 68.38
C ASP A 21 27.30 -39.26 68.87
N GLU A 22 28.48 -38.66 68.67
CA GLU A 22 29.76 -39.14 69.22
C GLU A 22 29.80 -39.06 70.75
N GLU A 23 29.41 -37.92 71.34
CA GLU A 23 29.30 -37.77 72.80
C GLU A 23 28.31 -38.79 73.40
N LYS A 24 27.21 -39.07 72.69
CA LYS A 24 26.23 -40.06 73.12
C LYS A 24 26.80 -41.48 73.05
N LYS A 25 27.60 -41.81 72.03
CA LYS A 25 28.32 -43.10 71.94
C LYS A 25 29.34 -43.26 73.05
N GLU A 26 30.21 -42.26 73.27
CA GLU A 26 31.23 -42.31 74.32
C GLU A 26 30.59 -42.46 75.71
N ARG A 27 29.47 -41.78 75.96
CA ARG A 27 28.74 -41.93 77.22
C ARG A 27 28.13 -43.31 77.41
N LEU A 28 27.69 -43.95 76.33
CA LEU A 28 27.19 -45.34 76.37
C LEU A 28 28.33 -46.32 76.61
N GLU A 29 29.48 -46.14 75.94
CA GLU A 29 30.68 -46.96 76.13
C GLU A 29 31.22 -46.83 77.56
N GLN A 30 31.28 -45.63 78.12
CA GLN A 30 31.64 -45.41 79.53
C GLN A 30 30.65 -46.09 80.49
N ARG A 31 29.37 -46.17 80.12
CA ARG A 31 28.35 -46.85 80.93
C ARG A 31 28.50 -48.37 80.88
N GLU A 32 28.84 -48.93 79.72
CA GLU A 32 29.16 -50.36 79.58
C GLU A 32 30.45 -50.74 80.33
N LEU A 33 31.50 -49.92 80.22
CA LEU A 33 32.74 -50.08 81.00
C LEU A 33 32.50 -49.98 82.51
N ARG A 34 31.59 -49.12 82.95
CA ARG A 34 31.18 -49.04 84.36
C ARG A 34 30.33 -50.24 84.78
N LYS A 35 29.66 -50.97 83.89
CA LYS A 35 28.90 -52.17 84.31
C LYS A 35 29.83 -53.32 84.71
N SER A 36 31.00 -53.46 84.05
CA SER A 36 31.96 -54.54 84.33
C SER A 36 32.87 -54.28 85.55
N GLN A 37 32.88 -53.06 86.11
CA GLN A 37 33.68 -52.71 87.28
C GLN A 37 32.98 -53.02 88.61
N LYS A 38 33.76 -53.41 89.63
CA LYS A 38 33.27 -53.72 90.98
C LYS A 38 32.91 -52.45 91.75
N ILE A 39 32.02 -52.56 92.73
CA ILE A 39 31.33 -51.41 93.36
C ILE A 39 32.29 -50.44 94.07
N TRP A 40 33.41 -50.92 94.62
CA TRP A 40 34.40 -50.06 95.28
C TRP A 40 35.40 -49.39 94.33
N GLU A 41 35.49 -49.84 93.08
CA GLU A 41 36.28 -49.18 92.01
C GLU A 41 35.49 -48.06 91.33
N LYS A 42 34.16 -48.02 91.55
CA LYS A 42 33.30 -46.91 91.13
C LYS A 42 33.45 -45.77 92.13
N GLY A 43 34.58 -45.05 92.04
CA GLY A 43 34.83 -43.86 92.85
C GLY A 43 33.73 -42.81 92.67
N LEU A 44 33.29 -42.25 93.81
CA LEU A 44 32.30 -41.18 93.92
C LEU A 44 32.88 -39.88 93.33
N THR A 45 32.72 -39.67 92.02
CA THR A 45 33.09 -38.40 91.37
C THR A 45 31.83 -37.54 91.21
N THR A 46 31.52 -36.73 92.21
CA THR A 46 30.56 -35.63 92.05
C THR A 46 31.25 -34.49 91.31
N ASN A 47 30.68 -34.16 90.15
CA ASN A 47 31.27 -33.35 89.10
C ASN A 47 31.45 -31.87 89.50
N VAL A 48 32.70 -31.42 89.52
CA VAL A 48 33.10 -30.02 89.42
C VAL A 48 33.63 -29.80 88.01
N THR A 49 32.78 -29.35 87.09
CA THR A 49 33.22 -28.91 85.75
C THR A 49 32.27 -27.88 85.17
N THR A 50 32.49 -26.60 85.53
CA THR A 50 32.26 -25.43 84.65
C THR A 50 32.77 -24.09 85.23
N SER A 51 33.30 -24.04 86.46
CA SER A 51 33.74 -22.76 87.07
C SER A 51 35.26 -22.56 87.21
N ARG A 52 36.11 -23.27 86.45
CA ARG A 52 37.58 -23.14 86.56
C ARG A 52 38.27 -22.31 85.47
N LYS A 53 37.54 -21.70 84.53
CA LYS A 53 38.14 -20.77 83.55
C LYS A 53 38.02 -19.28 83.93
N LEU A 54 37.13 -18.90 84.84
CA LEU A 54 37.00 -17.51 85.31
C LEU A 54 37.86 -17.19 86.54
N GLY A 55 38.17 -18.20 87.36
CA GLY A 55 38.98 -18.05 88.59
C GLY A 55 40.49 -17.87 88.36
N ALA A 56 41.00 -18.10 87.16
CA ALA A 56 42.42 -17.91 86.85
C ALA A 56 42.76 -16.45 86.48
N MET A 57 41.79 -15.64 86.04
CA MET A 57 41.98 -14.22 85.72
C MET A 57 41.79 -13.29 86.93
N LEU A 58 41.02 -13.71 87.94
CA LEU A 58 40.73 -12.88 89.12
C LEU A 58 41.69 -13.09 90.29
N ARG A 59 42.92 -13.53 90.00
CA ARG A 59 44.00 -13.72 90.98
C ARG A 59 45.08 -12.62 90.91
N GLU A 60 44.93 -11.65 90.00
CA GLU A 60 45.88 -10.54 89.82
C GLU A 60 45.44 -9.24 90.53
N ALA A 61 44.22 -9.18 91.09
CA ALA A 61 43.75 -8.04 91.86
C ALA A 61 43.47 -8.46 93.31
N GLY A 62 44.48 -8.33 94.16
CA GLY A 62 44.39 -8.71 95.57
C GLY A 62 43.38 -7.86 96.34
N THR A 63 42.52 -8.51 97.12
CA THR A 63 42.01 -8.06 98.42
C THR A 63 41.30 -9.24 99.09
N GLY A 64 41.66 -9.52 100.34
CA GLY A 64 41.03 -10.57 101.14
C GLY A 64 39.77 -10.08 101.84
N ILE A 65 38.94 -11.02 102.30
CA ILE A 65 38.41 -11.09 103.67
C ILE A 65 37.54 -12.33 103.85
N VAL A 66 37.55 -12.78 105.11
CA VAL A 66 37.02 -13.97 105.76
C VAL A 66 35.51 -13.91 105.97
N GLY A 67 34.85 -15.08 105.94
CA GLY A 67 33.76 -15.38 106.88
C GLY A 67 32.54 -16.11 106.34
N ALA A 68 32.32 -17.32 106.88
CA ALA A 68 31.07 -17.83 107.49
C ALA A 68 29.76 -17.83 106.67
N ASN A 69 28.81 -18.75 106.83
CA ASN A 69 28.68 -20.12 107.33
C ASN A 69 27.18 -20.47 107.11
N SER A 70 26.84 -21.77 107.03
CA SER A 70 25.52 -22.38 107.35
C SER A 70 24.31 -22.00 106.48
N ALA A 71 23.23 -22.75 106.33
CA ALA A 71 22.86 -24.15 106.54
C ALA A 71 21.42 -24.26 105.96
N ALA A 72 21.02 -25.41 105.45
CA ALA A 72 19.60 -25.70 105.18
C ALA A 72 19.25 -27.07 105.77
N SER A 73 18.19 -27.06 106.57
CA SER A 73 17.67 -28.11 107.45
C SER A 73 16.47 -28.83 106.84
N GLY A 74 16.22 -30.06 107.30
CA GLY A 74 14.90 -30.71 107.31
C GLY A 74 14.96 -32.17 106.85
N LYS A 75 14.40 -33.18 107.53
CA LYS A 75 13.28 -33.25 108.48
C LYS A 75 13.23 -34.62 109.20
N ALA A 76 12.69 -34.61 110.44
CA ALA A 76 11.70 -35.54 111.07
C ALA A 76 12.04 -37.04 111.23
N ALA A 77 11.69 -37.80 112.28
CA ALA A 77 10.98 -37.67 113.58
C ALA A 77 11.19 -39.02 114.37
N PRO A 78 10.39 -39.44 115.38
CA PRO A 78 10.45 -39.12 116.82
C PRO A 78 10.60 -40.38 117.75
N PRO A 79 10.57 -40.26 119.11
CA PRO A 79 11.23 -41.17 120.08
C PRO A 79 10.29 -42.12 120.87
N HIS A 80 10.85 -43.06 121.64
CA HIS A 80 10.20 -43.67 122.83
C HIS A 80 11.17 -44.29 123.84
N ALA A 81 10.73 -44.26 125.11
CA ALA A 81 11.17 -44.99 126.33
C ALA A 81 12.43 -44.43 127.03
N ALA A 82 12.34 -43.65 128.13
CA ALA A 82 11.73 -43.84 129.45
C ALA A 82 12.51 -44.77 130.41
N SER A 83 12.97 -44.13 131.49
CA SER A 83 13.09 -44.62 132.88
C SER A 83 14.26 -45.51 133.28
N GLY A 84 15.13 -44.93 134.13
CA GLY A 84 15.38 -45.44 135.47
C GLY A 84 16.55 -46.42 135.63
N LEU A 85 17.58 -46.00 136.34
CA LEU A 85 18.34 -46.83 137.30
C LEU A 85 19.14 -45.92 138.26
N PHE A 86 18.95 -46.18 139.54
CA PHE A 86 19.49 -45.51 140.72
C PHE A 86 20.70 -46.30 141.27
N LYS A 87 21.53 -45.62 142.11
CA LYS A 87 22.60 -46.10 143.06
C LYS A 87 24.03 -45.96 142.50
N GLN A 88 25.04 -45.44 143.23
CA GLN A 88 25.36 -45.40 144.67
C GLN A 88 25.79 -43.97 145.10
N ARG A 89 25.22 -43.32 146.12
CA ARG A 89 25.42 -43.49 147.57
C ARG A 89 26.89 -43.44 148.05
N ARG A 90 27.29 -42.28 148.58
CA ARG A 90 27.76 -42.14 149.97
C ARG A 90 27.55 -40.69 150.44
N GLN A 91 26.41 -40.47 151.09
CA GLN A 91 26.24 -39.40 152.06
C GLN A 91 27.15 -39.73 153.25
N VAL A 92 28.13 -38.87 153.51
CA VAL A 92 28.61 -38.62 154.86
C VAL A 92 27.90 -37.32 155.26
N GLN A 93 26.99 -37.40 156.22
CA GLN A 93 26.41 -36.23 156.87
C GLN A 93 27.50 -35.65 157.77
N ASP A 94 28.38 -34.84 157.21
CA ASP A 94 28.98 -33.78 158.00
C ASP A 94 28.04 -32.59 157.87
N LYS A 95 27.57 -32.09 159.01
CA LYS A 95 26.69 -30.94 159.12
C LYS A 95 27.29 -29.84 158.26
N GLU A 96 26.67 -29.53 157.10
CA GLU A 96 27.13 -28.44 156.25
C GLU A 96 27.25 -27.21 157.14
N SER A 97 28.49 -26.73 157.33
CA SER A 97 28.72 -25.50 158.07
C SER A 97 27.93 -24.43 157.35
N MET A 98 27.30 -23.50 158.08
CA MET A 98 26.59 -22.36 157.49
C MET A 98 27.44 -21.68 156.39
N ALA A 99 28.78 -21.71 156.53
CA ALA A 99 29.75 -21.25 155.54
C ALA A 99 29.70 -21.98 154.17
N ASP A 100 29.51 -23.31 154.13
CA ASP A 100 29.50 -24.08 152.87
C ASP A 100 28.19 -23.93 152.12
N LEU A 101 27.07 -23.80 152.84
CA LEU A 101 25.79 -23.42 152.23
C LEU A 101 25.85 -22.00 151.66
N ILE A 102 26.56 -21.10 152.34
CA ILE A 102 26.83 -19.75 151.84
C ILE A 102 27.77 -19.82 150.61
N ALA A 103 28.79 -20.67 150.61
CA ALA A 103 29.70 -20.86 149.48
C ALA A 103 28.99 -21.42 148.24
N LYS A 104 28.21 -22.50 148.38
CA LYS A 104 27.39 -23.06 147.29
C LYS A 104 26.35 -22.07 146.77
N LYS A 105 25.72 -21.27 147.65
CA LYS A 105 24.81 -20.18 147.23
C LYS A 105 25.55 -19.07 146.49
N ARG A 106 26.77 -18.73 146.89
CA ARG A 106 27.63 -17.76 146.18
C ARG A 106 28.08 -18.30 144.82
N GLU A 107 28.51 -19.55 144.73
CA GLU A 107 28.85 -20.21 143.45
C GLU A 107 27.65 -20.30 142.53
N MET A 108 26.48 -20.70 143.06
CA MET A 108 25.22 -20.71 142.33
C MET A 108 24.85 -19.30 141.85
N PHE A 109 25.00 -18.28 142.68
CA PHE A 109 24.76 -16.89 142.30
C PHE A 109 25.75 -16.39 141.25
N LEU A 110 27.03 -16.78 141.34
CA LEU A 110 28.06 -16.39 140.37
C LEU A 110 27.84 -17.05 139.01
N VAL A 111 27.46 -18.34 139.00
CA VAL A 111 27.05 -19.05 137.79
C VAL A 111 25.77 -18.45 137.22
N GLN A 112 24.79 -18.13 138.05
CA GLN A 112 23.55 -17.45 137.65
C GLN A 112 23.86 -16.09 137.02
N MET A 113 24.68 -15.25 137.66
CA MET A 113 25.13 -13.96 137.14
C MET A 113 25.93 -14.13 135.83
N SER A 114 26.75 -15.18 135.71
CA SER A 114 27.48 -15.48 134.47
C SER A 114 26.55 -15.95 133.34
N LEU A 115 25.49 -16.70 133.66
CA LEU A 115 24.48 -17.11 132.70
C LEU A 115 23.62 -15.93 132.28
N ASP A 116 23.25 -15.06 133.20
CA ASP A 116 22.45 -13.88 132.92
C ASP A 116 23.25 -12.86 132.09
N THR A 117 24.53 -12.62 132.40
CA THR A 117 25.42 -11.81 131.53
C THR A 117 25.64 -12.42 130.16
N LYS A 118 25.79 -13.76 130.05
CA LYS A 118 25.88 -14.44 128.74
C LYS A 118 24.56 -14.39 127.98
N ARG A 119 23.41 -14.51 128.66
CA ARG A 119 22.07 -14.39 128.05
C ARG A 119 21.82 -12.98 127.55
N GLU A 120 22.22 -11.96 128.30
CA GLU A 120 22.16 -10.55 127.88
C GLU A 120 23.07 -10.28 126.68
N GLU A 121 24.30 -10.81 126.68
CA GLU A 121 25.20 -10.66 125.53
C GLU A 121 24.70 -11.44 124.30
N ILE A 122 24.15 -12.64 124.48
CA ILE A 122 23.49 -13.41 123.41
C ILE A 122 22.31 -12.61 122.85
N ARG A 123 21.44 -12.08 123.71
CA ARG A 123 20.29 -11.26 123.28
C ARG A 123 20.75 -10.03 122.51
N LYS A 124 21.81 -9.35 122.95
CA LYS A 124 22.39 -8.20 122.24
C LYS A 124 22.98 -8.57 120.88
N LEU A 125 23.59 -9.74 120.76
CA LEU A 125 24.09 -10.26 119.48
C LEU A 125 22.94 -10.71 118.57
N GLU A 126 21.89 -11.30 119.11
CA GLU A 126 20.66 -11.66 118.40
C GLU A 126 19.96 -10.41 117.87
N GLU A 127 19.80 -9.35 118.68
CA GLU A 127 19.25 -8.07 118.23
C GLU A 127 20.10 -7.41 117.13
N LYS A 128 21.44 -7.49 117.23
CA LYS A 128 22.32 -7.02 116.14
C LYS A 128 22.25 -7.90 114.89
N ALA A 129 22.03 -9.20 115.05
CA ALA A 129 21.88 -10.14 113.94
C ALA A 129 20.55 -9.92 113.22
N THR A 130 19.44 -9.75 113.95
CA THR A 130 18.11 -9.49 113.36
C THR A 130 18.09 -8.15 112.64
N MET A 131 18.69 -7.10 113.19
CA MET A 131 18.80 -5.80 112.50
C MET A 131 19.59 -5.90 111.19
N LYS A 132 20.66 -6.71 111.16
CA LYS A 132 21.42 -6.97 109.93
C LYS A 132 20.65 -7.83 108.95
N GLU A 133 19.93 -8.84 109.43
CA GLU A 133 19.08 -9.70 108.60
C GLU A 133 17.94 -8.89 107.97
N GLU A 134 17.29 -8.02 108.73
CA GLU A 134 16.27 -7.09 108.21
C GLU A 134 16.85 -6.09 107.20
N ALA A 135 18.07 -5.58 107.44
CA ALA A 135 18.74 -4.69 106.49
C ALA A 135 19.11 -5.43 105.19
N LEU A 136 19.63 -6.66 105.30
CA LEU A 136 19.93 -7.52 104.15
C LEU A 136 18.66 -7.85 103.38
N LYS A 137 17.59 -8.25 104.06
CA LYS A 137 16.30 -8.56 103.45
C LYS A 137 15.70 -7.36 102.72
N LYS A 138 15.81 -6.16 103.29
CA LYS A 138 15.40 -4.92 102.60
C LYS A 138 16.26 -4.66 101.36
N SER A 139 17.57 -4.87 101.43
CA SER A 139 18.44 -4.73 100.25
C SER A 139 18.17 -5.77 99.17
N GLU A 140 17.87 -7.01 99.56
CA GLU A 140 17.46 -8.10 98.66
C GLU A 140 16.15 -7.75 97.96
N GLN A 141 15.14 -7.28 98.70
CA GLN A 141 13.87 -6.82 98.13
C GLN A 141 14.06 -5.66 97.14
N MET A 142 14.90 -4.68 97.48
CA MET A 142 15.19 -3.56 96.56
C MET A 142 15.88 -4.05 95.28
N LEU A 143 16.80 -5.02 95.38
CA LEU A 143 17.46 -5.61 94.20
C LEU A 143 16.48 -6.46 93.36
N GLU A 144 15.57 -7.20 94.00
CA GLU A 144 14.51 -7.93 93.32
C GLU A 144 13.55 -6.98 92.60
N GLU A 145 13.13 -5.88 93.25
CA GLU A 145 12.32 -4.85 92.62
C GLU A 145 13.03 -4.20 91.43
N ASP A 146 14.31 -3.87 91.56
CA ASP A 146 15.11 -3.30 90.46
C ASP A 146 15.26 -4.32 89.32
N ALA A 147 15.52 -5.59 89.61
CA ALA A 147 15.56 -6.65 88.60
C ALA A 147 14.23 -6.78 87.85
N LEU A 148 13.10 -6.75 88.56
CA LEU A 148 11.77 -6.73 87.95
C LEU A 148 11.55 -5.49 87.08
N ARG A 149 11.99 -4.31 87.55
CA ARG A 149 11.91 -3.06 86.77
C ARG A 149 12.75 -3.15 85.50
N PHE A 150 13.97 -3.68 85.57
CA PHE A 150 14.81 -3.90 84.40
C PHE A 150 14.19 -4.88 83.41
N ASP A 151 13.64 -5.99 83.89
CA ASP A 151 12.93 -6.95 83.03
C ASP A 151 11.70 -6.33 82.37
N THR A 152 10.95 -5.50 83.08
CA THR A 152 9.83 -4.75 82.49
C THR A 152 10.31 -3.73 81.47
N PHE A 153 11.42 -3.04 81.73
CA PHE A 153 12.02 -2.07 80.82
C PHE A 153 12.50 -2.75 79.53
N LEU A 154 13.17 -3.90 79.61
CA LEU A 154 13.59 -4.68 78.44
C LEU A 154 12.37 -5.12 77.62
N LYS A 155 11.35 -5.68 78.28
CA LYS A 155 10.09 -6.07 77.61
C LYS A 155 9.41 -4.88 76.94
N GLU A 156 9.40 -3.71 77.56
CA GLU A 156 8.84 -2.50 76.97
C GLU A 156 9.69 -1.96 75.82
N ASN A 157 11.01 -2.02 75.92
CA ASN A 157 11.92 -1.60 74.86
C ASN A 157 11.79 -2.52 73.64
N ASP A 158 11.79 -3.84 73.85
CA ASP A 158 11.59 -4.84 72.79
C ASP A 158 10.22 -4.68 72.15
N LYS A 159 9.16 -4.44 72.94
CA LYS A 159 7.84 -4.11 72.41
C LYS A 159 7.87 -2.85 71.57
N LYS A 160 8.48 -1.76 72.05
CA LYS A 160 8.61 -0.49 71.30
C LYS A 160 9.40 -0.68 70.02
N ALA A 161 10.48 -1.46 70.03
CA ALA A 161 11.28 -1.78 68.86
C ALA A 161 10.48 -2.60 67.84
N HIS A 162 9.79 -3.65 68.27
CA HIS A 162 8.91 -4.44 67.40
C HIS A 162 7.77 -3.61 66.82
N GLU A 163 7.15 -2.73 67.63
CA GLU A 163 6.12 -1.84 67.12
C GLU A 163 6.68 -0.82 66.11
N ALA A 164 7.90 -0.32 66.31
CA ALA A 164 8.57 0.56 65.35
C ALA A 164 8.86 -0.16 64.03
N ILE A 165 9.37 -1.40 64.07
CA ILE A 165 9.57 -2.25 62.90
C ILE A 165 8.23 -2.47 62.18
N LYS A 166 7.18 -2.85 62.93
CA LYS A 166 5.86 -3.09 62.36
C LYS A 166 5.21 -1.83 61.78
N ARG A 167 5.53 -0.64 62.32
CA ARG A 167 5.12 0.65 61.72
C ARG A 167 5.87 0.87 60.40
N ALA A 168 7.19 0.72 60.38
CA ALA A 168 8.01 0.87 59.19
C ALA A 168 7.66 -0.13 58.06
N GLU A 169 7.38 -1.38 58.41
CA GLU A 169 6.92 -2.41 57.46
C GLU A 169 5.56 -2.06 56.86
N ARG A 170 4.61 -1.58 57.69
CA ARG A 170 3.30 -1.14 57.20
C ARG A 170 3.42 0.06 56.26
N GLU A 171 4.24 1.05 56.60
CA GLU A 171 4.49 2.21 55.75
C GLU A 171 5.18 1.81 54.44
N THR A 172 6.14 0.90 54.49
CA THR A 172 6.80 0.36 53.28
C THR A 172 5.81 -0.42 52.41
N LYS A 173 4.92 -1.19 53.02
CA LYS A 173 3.86 -1.89 52.30
C LYS A 173 2.90 -0.92 51.60
N LEU A 174 2.41 0.09 52.32
CA LEU A 174 1.55 1.13 51.75
C LEU A 174 2.23 1.89 50.59
N LYS A 175 3.53 2.20 50.74
CA LYS A 175 4.33 2.80 49.67
C LYS A 175 4.40 1.87 48.45
N ASN A 176 4.68 0.59 48.65
CA ASN A 176 4.76 -0.38 47.56
C ASN A 176 3.41 -0.56 46.84
N ASP A 177 2.31 -0.62 47.59
CA ASP A 177 0.95 -0.70 47.03
C ASP A 177 0.64 0.55 46.17
N LYS A 178 1.01 1.75 46.66
CA LYS A 178 0.87 2.99 45.89
C LYS A 178 1.76 3.03 44.65
N VAL A 179 2.98 2.52 44.73
CA VAL A 179 3.87 2.40 43.55
C VAL A 179 3.28 1.43 42.52
N GLN A 180 2.65 0.32 42.94
CA GLN A 180 1.95 -0.58 42.04
C GLN A 180 0.73 0.08 41.39
N GLU A 181 -0.04 0.87 42.15
CA GLU A 181 -1.16 1.65 41.63
C GLU A 181 -0.71 2.69 40.59
N ILE A 182 0.38 3.43 40.86
CA ILE A 182 1.00 4.36 39.90
C ILE A 182 1.42 3.62 38.63
N LYS A 183 2.03 2.42 38.74
CA LYS A 183 2.40 1.62 37.57
C LYS A 183 1.18 1.21 36.73
N LYS A 184 0.07 0.80 37.37
CA LYS A 184 -1.17 0.46 36.67
C LYS A 184 -1.77 1.67 35.96
N LEU A 185 -1.82 2.83 36.65
CA LEU A 185 -2.31 4.07 36.05
C LEU A 185 -1.43 4.52 34.88
N ASN A 186 -0.10 4.43 35.01
CA ASN A 186 0.81 4.74 33.90
C ASN A 186 0.61 3.82 32.68
N GLN A 187 0.36 2.53 32.90
CA GLN A 187 0.02 1.60 31.82
C GLN A 187 -1.31 1.98 31.15
N GLN A 188 -2.33 2.34 31.92
CA GLN A 188 -3.62 2.81 31.38
C GLN A 188 -3.46 4.11 30.58
N ILE A 189 -2.66 5.05 31.07
CA ILE A 189 -2.34 6.30 30.36
C ILE A 189 -1.66 5.98 29.03
N GLN A 190 -0.67 5.09 29.02
CA GLN A 190 0.01 4.67 27.78
C GLN A 190 -0.95 4.00 26.79
N MET A 191 -1.84 3.13 27.28
CA MET A 191 -2.86 2.49 26.45
C MET A 191 -3.78 3.53 25.80
N VAL A 192 -4.34 4.44 26.61
CA VAL A 192 -5.20 5.52 26.13
C VAL A 192 -4.45 6.44 25.17
N GLN A 193 -3.17 6.77 25.44
CA GLN A 193 -2.36 7.56 24.52
C GLN A 193 -2.16 6.86 23.17
N SER A 194 -1.93 5.54 23.17
CA SER A 194 -1.81 4.76 21.94
C SER A 194 -3.13 4.66 21.17
N ASP A 195 -4.27 4.61 21.88
CA ASP A 195 -5.58 4.61 21.24
C ASP A 195 -5.92 6.02 20.73
N MET A 196 -5.55 7.07 21.46
CA MET A 196 -5.65 8.46 21.00
C MET A 196 -4.81 8.69 19.74
N SER A 197 -3.60 8.14 19.62
CA SER A 197 -2.82 8.27 18.40
C SER A 197 -3.46 7.53 17.23
N LYS A 198 -3.91 6.27 17.42
CA LYS A 198 -4.65 5.52 16.38
C LYS A 198 -5.91 6.26 15.93
N HIS A 199 -6.68 6.81 16.87
CA HIS A 199 -7.89 7.56 16.54
C HIS A 199 -7.58 8.90 15.86
N ARG A 200 -6.46 9.56 16.19
CA ARG A 200 -6.00 10.75 15.46
C ARG A 200 -5.61 10.42 14.03
N GLU A 201 -4.83 9.36 13.82
CA GLU A 201 -4.45 8.90 12.48
C GLU A 201 -5.70 8.53 11.66
N ALA A 202 -6.63 7.76 12.25
CA ALA A 202 -7.90 7.44 11.59
C ALA A 202 -8.75 8.69 11.30
N LEU A 203 -8.74 9.69 12.18
CA LEU A 203 -9.41 10.97 11.94
C LEU A 203 -8.75 11.73 10.78
N GLU A 204 -7.43 11.80 10.74
CA GLU A 204 -6.69 12.44 9.64
C GLU A 204 -7.00 11.77 8.30
N ASP A 205 -7.05 10.43 8.26
CA ASP A 205 -7.42 9.70 7.04
C ASP A 205 -8.89 9.95 6.66
N CYS A 206 -9.82 9.92 7.62
CA CYS A 206 -11.22 10.30 7.38
C CYS A 206 -11.37 11.74 6.89
N MET A 207 -10.55 12.67 7.37
CA MET A 207 -10.54 14.06 6.91
C MET A 207 -10.00 14.16 5.48
N ARG A 208 -8.94 13.44 5.13
CA ARG A 208 -8.44 13.35 3.75
C ARG A 208 -9.49 12.76 2.82
N TYR A 209 -10.16 11.68 3.23
CA TYR A 209 -11.25 11.08 2.46
C TYR A 209 -12.42 12.05 2.32
N LYS A 210 -12.78 12.79 3.38
CA LYS A 210 -13.81 13.82 3.30
C LYS A 210 -13.43 14.93 2.32
N GLU A 211 -12.21 15.47 2.40
CA GLU A 211 -11.73 16.50 1.46
C GLU A 211 -11.77 15.99 0.01
N PHE A 212 -11.39 14.74 -0.21
CA PHE A 212 -11.49 14.10 -1.51
C PHE A 212 -12.94 13.96 -2.00
N LEU A 213 -13.84 13.49 -1.15
CA LEU A 213 -15.27 13.38 -1.48
C LEU A 213 -15.91 14.75 -1.70
N ASP A 214 -15.50 15.77 -0.94
CA ASP A 214 -15.97 17.15 -1.10
C ASP A 214 -15.50 17.74 -2.45
N MET A 215 -14.31 17.37 -2.94
CA MET A 215 -13.84 17.74 -4.29
C MET A 215 -14.65 17.09 -5.41
N LEU A 216 -15.10 15.85 -5.22
CA LEU A 216 -15.91 15.13 -6.21
C LEU A 216 -17.40 15.50 -6.14
N THR A 217 -17.86 15.99 -5.00
CA THR A 217 -19.26 16.35 -4.78
C THR A 217 -19.60 17.62 -5.55
N PRO A 218 -20.65 17.64 -6.39
CA PRO A 218 -21.06 18.85 -7.11
C PRO A 218 -21.37 20.03 -6.18
N ALA A 219 -20.90 21.23 -6.54
CA ALA A 219 -21.13 22.45 -5.78
C ALA A 219 -22.62 22.79 -5.58
N GLU A 220 -23.46 22.43 -6.55
CA GLU A 220 -24.91 22.60 -6.50
C GLU A 220 -25.55 21.87 -5.31
N TRP A 221 -25.05 20.67 -5.00
CA TRP A 221 -25.56 19.89 -3.88
C TRP A 221 -25.20 20.55 -2.54
N PHE A 222 -23.99 21.11 -2.40
CA PHE A 222 -23.61 21.90 -1.23
C PHE A 222 -24.45 23.18 -1.08
N GLU A 223 -24.81 23.82 -2.18
CA GLU A 223 -25.68 25.00 -2.17
C GLU A 223 -27.09 24.68 -1.73
N GLN A 224 -27.68 23.59 -2.27
CA GLN A 224 -28.98 23.09 -1.86
C GLN A 224 -29.00 22.77 -0.37
N GLN A 225 -28.04 22.00 0.13
CA GLN A 225 -27.96 21.66 1.55
C GLN A 225 -27.71 22.89 2.45
N ARG A 226 -26.88 23.85 2.03
CA ARG A 226 -26.71 25.13 2.75
C ARG A 226 -27.99 25.95 2.77
N SER A 227 -28.79 25.92 1.70
CA SER A 227 -30.08 26.61 1.65
C SER A 227 -31.11 25.96 2.58
N GLU A 228 -31.17 24.63 2.59
CA GLU A 228 -32.07 23.86 3.44
C GLU A 228 -31.72 24.04 4.92
N LYS A 229 -30.42 24.03 5.26
CA LYS A 229 -29.94 24.35 6.61
C LYS A 229 -30.30 25.77 7.03
N ARG A 230 -30.13 26.76 6.15
CA ARG A 230 -30.55 28.15 6.41
C ARG A 230 -32.05 28.26 6.64
N ALA A 231 -32.86 27.64 5.78
CA ALA A 231 -34.31 27.61 5.94
C ALA A 231 -34.74 26.95 7.27
N ARG A 232 -34.11 25.85 7.69
CA ARG A 232 -34.35 25.20 9.00
C ARG A 232 -33.94 26.11 10.16
N GLN A 233 -32.81 26.79 10.07
CA GLN A 233 -32.35 27.75 11.09
C GLN A 233 -33.32 28.93 11.21
N GLU A 234 -33.76 29.49 10.08
CA GLU A 234 -34.76 30.56 10.02
C GLU A 234 -36.10 30.10 10.59
N ALA A 235 -36.56 28.89 10.29
CA ALA A 235 -37.77 28.31 10.86
C ALA A 235 -37.67 28.14 12.39
N ARG A 236 -36.52 27.65 12.91
CA ARG A 236 -36.29 27.54 14.37
C ARG A 236 -36.23 28.92 15.02
N ARG A 237 -35.60 29.90 14.39
CA ARG A 237 -35.55 31.29 14.87
C ARG A 237 -36.96 31.90 14.88
N ALA A 238 -37.73 31.72 13.81
CA ALA A 238 -39.11 32.15 13.72
C ALA A 238 -40.00 31.47 14.77
N ALA A 239 -39.82 30.18 15.04
CA ALA A 239 -40.54 29.47 16.10
C ALA A 239 -40.16 29.96 17.50
N ARG A 240 -38.88 30.25 17.78
CA ARG A 240 -38.44 30.87 19.04
C ARG A 240 -39.05 32.26 19.23
N ILE A 241 -39.04 33.07 18.17
CA ILE A 241 -39.66 34.40 18.14
C ILE A 241 -41.17 34.28 18.36
N ALA A 242 -41.84 33.34 17.69
CA ALA A 242 -43.28 33.09 17.83
C ALA A 242 -43.65 32.63 19.24
N ASN A 243 -42.87 31.73 19.85
CA ASN A 243 -43.07 31.30 21.23
C ASN A 243 -42.87 32.44 22.23
N LYS A 244 -41.85 33.29 22.04
CA LYS A 244 -41.64 34.50 22.86
C LYS A 244 -42.80 35.49 22.70
N LYS A 245 -43.27 35.72 21.46
CA LYS A 245 -44.46 36.53 21.19
C LYS A 245 -45.70 35.97 21.86
N ARG A 246 -45.95 34.67 21.76
CA ARG A 246 -47.10 33.99 22.37
C ARG A 246 -47.07 34.11 23.89
N ALA A 247 -45.92 33.85 24.51
CA ALA A 247 -45.75 34.01 25.96
C ALA A 247 -46.01 35.45 26.41
N TRP A 248 -45.48 36.44 25.69
CA TRP A 248 -45.75 37.84 25.98
C TRP A 248 -47.23 38.21 25.79
N GLU A 249 -47.90 37.70 24.76
CA GLU A 249 -49.33 37.92 24.56
C GLU A 249 -50.17 37.28 25.66
N GLU A 250 -49.78 36.09 26.14
CA GLU A 250 -50.39 35.40 27.28
C GLU A 250 -50.21 36.21 28.57
N ASP A 251 -49.01 36.73 28.84
CA ASP A 251 -48.70 37.59 29.99
C ASP A 251 -49.46 38.92 29.91
N ARG A 252 -49.52 39.55 28.73
CA ARG A 252 -50.32 40.76 28.49
C ARG A 252 -51.80 40.51 28.74
N ARG A 253 -52.32 39.35 28.30
CA ARG A 253 -53.73 38.97 28.52
C ARG A 253 -54.00 38.69 29.99
N ARG A 254 -53.07 38.05 30.71
CA ARG A 254 -53.16 37.82 32.15
C ARG A 254 -53.18 39.14 32.92
N ALA A 255 -52.25 40.04 32.61
CA ALA A 255 -52.19 41.37 33.21
C ALA A 255 -53.48 42.18 32.95
N ALA A 256 -54.05 42.10 31.74
CA ALA A 256 -55.33 42.74 31.42
C ALA A 256 -56.50 42.15 32.23
N LEU A 257 -56.57 40.82 32.39
CA LEU A 257 -57.60 40.18 33.22
C LEU A 257 -57.45 40.54 34.70
N GLU A 258 -56.21 40.56 35.21
CA GLU A 258 -55.92 40.95 36.58
C GLU A 258 -56.27 42.43 36.83
N ALA A 259 -55.97 43.33 35.88
CA ALA A 259 -56.38 44.73 35.95
C ALA A 259 -57.92 44.90 35.99
N VAL A 260 -58.67 44.10 35.21
CA VAL A 260 -60.14 44.08 35.24
C VAL A 260 -60.67 43.53 36.58
N GLU A 261 -60.04 42.49 37.13
CA GLU A 261 -60.40 41.97 38.45
C GLU A 261 -60.08 42.94 39.58
N GLU A 262 -58.96 43.66 39.49
CA GLU A 262 -58.63 44.75 40.41
C GLU A 262 -59.60 45.91 40.29
N GLU A 263 -59.99 46.30 39.07
CA GLU A 263 -61.06 47.28 38.83
C GLU A 263 -62.37 46.81 39.47
N ARG A 264 -62.77 45.54 39.28
CA ARG A 264 -63.95 44.97 39.93
C ARG A 264 -63.84 44.98 41.46
N ARG A 265 -62.68 44.61 42.03
CA ARG A 265 -62.44 44.68 43.48
C ARG A 265 -62.48 46.11 44.01
N ARG A 266 -61.95 47.08 43.25
CA ARG A 266 -62.01 48.51 43.56
C ARG A 266 -63.45 49.02 43.49
N GLU A 267 -64.21 48.66 42.46
CA GLU A 267 -65.63 48.99 42.31
C GLU A 267 -66.47 48.36 43.43
N GLU A 268 -66.19 47.12 43.85
CA GLU A 268 -66.84 46.48 45.00
C GLU A 268 -66.48 47.16 46.34
N ALA A 269 -65.23 47.60 46.51
CA ALA A 269 -64.81 48.36 47.67
C ALA A 269 -65.49 49.75 47.71
N LEU A 270 -65.62 50.41 46.55
CA LEU A 270 -66.36 51.66 46.39
C LEU A 270 -67.88 51.46 46.57
N ALA A 271 -68.46 50.33 46.14
CA ALA A 271 -69.87 50.01 46.33
C ALA A 271 -70.22 49.70 47.80
N LYS A 272 -69.26 49.12 48.56
CA LYS A 272 -69.35 49.00 50.03
C LYS A 272 -69.22 50.36 50.72
N GLN A 273 -68.56 51.32 50.09
CA GLN A 273 -68.50 52.70 50.52
C GLN A 273 -69.71 53.48 49.96
N LYS A 274 -70.91 53.15 50.45
CA LYS A 274 -72.06 54.07 50.35
C LYS A 274 -71.73 55.34 51.12
N GLY A 275 -71.37 56.38 50.36
CA GLY A 275 -71.01 57.71 50.85
C GLY A 275 -70.55 58.59 49.70
N ASP A 276 -71.52 58.96 48.86
CA ASP A 276 -71.58 60.11 47.94
C ASP A 276 -70.30 60.94 47.73
N ASN A 277 -69.67 60.82 46.55
CA ASN A 277 -69.48 61.98 45.69
C ASN A 277 -69.08 61.57 44.26
N SER A 278 -69.92 61.98 43.30
CA SER A 278 -69.63 61.95 41.87
C SER A 278 -68.83 63.18 41.49
N THR A 279 -67.73 62.99 40.75
CA THR A 279 -67.36 63.69 39.51
C THR A 279 -65.85 63.81 39.37
N ASN A 280 -65.38 63.56 38.15
CA ASN A 280 -64.00 63.78 37.69
C ASN A 280 -62.94 62.70 38.00
N LYS A 281 -63.13 61.50 37.45
CA LYS A 281 -62.01 60.56 37.22
C LYS A 281 -62.13 59.71 35.95
N LYS A 282 -62.98 60.13 35.00
CA LYS A 282 -63.08 59.51 33.67
C LYS A 282 -61.84 59.81 32.79
N ALA A 283 -61.10 60.88 33.12
CA ALA A 283 -59.86 61.26 32.42
C ALA A 283 -58.60 60.50 32.90
N GLN A 284 -58.60 59.90 34.09
CA GLN A 284 -57.47 59.10 34.60
C GLN A 284 -57.56 57.60 34.26
N ARG A 285 -58.76 57.09 33.93
CA ARG A 285 -58.94 55.71 33.45
C ARG A 285 -58.20 55.46 32.13
N ALA A 286 -58.23 56.41 31.19
CA ALA A 286 -57.55 56.27 29.89
C ALA A 286 -56.01 56.31 29.97
N SER A 287 -55.43 56.91 31.01
CA SER A 287 -53.97 56.94 31.23
C SER A 287 -53.41 55.71 31.95
N LEU A 288 -54.27 54.96 32.67
CA LEU A 288 -53.89 53.71 33.33
C LEU A 288 -53.98 52.49 32.39
N ASP A 289 -54.88 52.53 31.40
CA ASP A 289 -54.97 51.49 30.35
C ASP A 289 -53.69 51.37 29.51
N MET A 290 -52.87 52.44 29.41
CA MET A 290 -51.58 52.42 28.71
C MET A 290 -50.40 51.97 29.59
N ALA A 291 -50.54 51.92 30.91
CA ALA A 291 -49.42 51.66 31.84
C ALA A 291 -49.36 50.21 32.36
N ALA A 292 -50.42 49.41 32.16
CA ALA A 292 -50.49 48.03 32.64
C ALA A 292 -50.04 46.97 31.61
N ALA A 293 -49.77 47.37 30.36
CA ALA A 293 -49.32 46.43 29.33
C ALA A 293 -47.80 46.15 29.50
N PRO A 294 -47.37 44.88 29.65
CA PRO A 294 -45.95 44.54 29.67
C PRO A 294 -45.27 45.04 28.39
N PRO A 295 -44.06 45.64 28.48
CA PRO A 295 -43.35 46.16 27.31
C PRO A 295 -43.11 45.04 26.28
N PRO A 296 -43.21 45.34 24.96
CA PRO A 296 -43.05 44.32 23.93
C PRO A 296 -41.69 43.63 24.05
N PRO A 297 -41.61 42.30 23.82
CA PRO A 297 -40.38 41.57 23.94
C PRO A 297 -39.42 42.08 22.87
N ILE A 298 -38.15 42.30 23.24
CA ILE A 298 -37.11 42.70 22.29
C ILE A 298 -36.80 41.48 21.41
N LEU A 299 -37.20 41.55 20.14
CA LEU A 299 -37.15 40.43 19.19
C LEU A 299 -35.86 40.37 18.36
N ASP A 300 -35.11 41.46 18.32
CA ASP A 300 -33.89 41.59 17.53
C ASP A 300 -32.69 41.78 18.45
N VAL A 301 -32.13 40.68 18.95
CA VAL A 301 -30.72 40.65 19.37
C VAL A 301 -29.98 39.85 18.30
N PRO A 302 -29.27 40.51 17.36
CA PRO A 302 -28.49 39.84 16.32
C PRO A 302 -27.35 38.98 16.88
N GLU A 303 -26.92 39.22 18.12
CA GLU A 303 -25.67 38.67 18.66
C GLU A 303 -25.80 37.29 19.35
N ALA A 304 -27.01 36.77 19.56
CA ALA A 304 -27.20 35.52 20.32
C ALA A 304 -27.46 34.27 19.47
N ASP A 305 -27.35 34.35 18.13
CA ASP A 305 -27.59 33.21 17.23
C ASP A 305 -26.31 32.60 16.63
N THR A 306 -25.12 32.99 17.12
CA THR A 306 -23.86 32.31 16.76
C THR A 306 -23.78 30.87 17.28
N ASN A 307 -24.58 30.53 18.29
CA ASN A 307 -24.58 29.21 18.92
C ASN A 307 -25.75 28.30 18.55
N SER A 308 -26.61 28.67 17.59
CA SER A 308 -27.54 27.70 16.98
C SER A 308 -26.84 26.88 15.90
N SER A 309 -25.63 26.39 16.21
CA SER A 309 -24.98 25.33 15.44
C SER A 309 -25.86 24.10 15.59
N SER A 310 -26.70 23.87 14.56
CA SER A 310 -27.42 22.62 14.43
C SER A 310 -26.38 21.51 14.42
N GLY A 311 -26.26 20.75 15.51
CA GLY A 311 -25.44 19.53 15.60
C GLY A 311 -25.99 18.38 14.75
N GLU A 312 -26.72 18.68 13.69
CA GLU A 312 -27.09 17.76 12.63
C GLU A 312 -26.08 18.00 11.51
N ASP A 313 -25.11 17.09 11.41
CA ASP A 313 -24.16 17.04 10.31
C ASP A 313 -24.95 16.94 9.00
N LEU A 314 -24.56 17.74 7.99
CA LEU A 314 -25.16 17.63 6.67
C LEU A 314 -24.92 16.19 6.18
N PRO A 315 -25.97 15.47 5.74
CA PRO A 315 -25.82 14.11 5.24
C PRO A 315 -24.88 14.13 4.04
N MET A 316 -23.92 13.22 3.94
CA MET A 316 -22.96 13.20 2.82
C MET A 316 -23.66 12.92 1.48
N TYR A 317 -23.09 13.43 0.38
CA TYR A 317 -23.60 13.16 -0.98
C TYR A 317 -23.49 11.68 -1.34
N PHE A 318 -22.36 11.05 -1.01
CA PHE A 318 -22.11 9.64 -1.24
C PHE A 318 -22.64 8.82 -0.07
N ALA A 319 -23.71 8.05 -0.30
CA ALA A 319 -24.28 7.14 0.68
C ALA A 319 -23.73 5.72 0.53
N ASP A 320 -23.49 5.29 -0.71
CA ASP A 320 -22.99 3.96 -1.05
C ASP A 320 -21.64 4.06 -1.77
N PRO A 321 -20.65 3.21 -1.43
CA PRO A 321 -19.34 3.21 -2.09
C PRO A 321 -19.40 2.96 -3.60
N ALA A 322 -20.44 2.25 -4.07
CA ALA A 322 -20.65 1.97 -5.50
C ALA A 322 -20.83 3.25 -6.32
N GLN A 323 -21.47 4.30 -5.76
CA GLN A 323 -21.69 5.56 -6.46
C GLN A 323 -20.39 6.24 -6.88
N LEU A 324 -19.35 6.12 -6.06
CA LEU A 324 -18.02 6.65 -6.37
C LEU A 324 -17.37 5.85 -7.50
N LEU A 325 -17.51 4.52 -7.48
CA LEU A 325 -17.00 3.65 -8.54
C LEU A 325 -17.71 3.92 -9.87
N ASP A 326 -19.02 4.17 -9.84
CA ASP A 326 -19.80 4.51 -11.03
C ASP A 326 -19.32 5.84 -11.64
N ILE A 327 -18.98 6.85 -10.82
CA ILE A 327 -18.40 8.12 -11.31
C ILE A 327 -17.03 7.87 -11.92
N PHE A 328 -16.19 7.05 -11.30
CA PHE A 328 -14.88 6.72 -11.88
C PHE A 328 -15.02 5.95 -13.19
N GLN A 329 -15.93 4.99 -13.25
CA GLN A 329 -16.21 4.26 -14.49
C GLN A 329 -16.73 5.22 -15.57
N ALA A 330 -17.64 6.14 -15.25
CA ALA A 330 -18.11 7.15 -16.19
C ALA A 330 -16.98 8.07 -16.66
N LEU A 331 -16.06 8.47 -15.77
CA LEU A 331 -14.87 9.25 -16.13
C LEU A 331 -13.89 8.43 -16.99
N GLU A 332 -13.71 7.15 -16.72
CA GLU A 332 -12.91 6.24 -17.54
C GLU A 332 -13.50 6.07 -18.93
N GLU A 333 -14.82 5.85 -19.03
CA GLU A 333 -15.56 5.77 -20.28
C GLU A 333 -15.48 7.08 -21.06
N GLN A 334 -15.63 8.22 -20.39
CA GLN A 334 -15.50 9.55 -21.00
C GLN A 334 -14.08 9.81 -21.49
N ASN A 335 -13.06 9.48 -20.69
CA ASN A 335 -11.66 9.62 -21.07
C ASN A 335 -11.31 8.70 -22.25
N LEU A 336 -11.79 7.46 -22.24
CA LEU A 336 -11.61 6.53 -23.35
C LEU A 336 -12.30 7.04 -24.62
N PHE A 337 -13.51 7.59 -24.50
CA PHE A 337 -14.23 8.23 -25.59
C PHE A 337 -13.46 9.44 -26.15
N LEU A 338 -12.92 10.30 -25.28
CA LEU A 338 -12.07 11.43 -25.67
C LEU A 338 -10.81 10.98 -26.40
N ILE A 339 -10.14 9.92 -25.91
CA ILE A 339 -8.97 9.34 -26.56
C ILE A 339 -9.35 8.79 -27.94
N GLN A 340 -10.44 8.03 -28.04
CA GLN A 340 -10.91 7.50 -29.31
C GLN A 340 -11.25 8.63 -30.29
N ASN A 341 -11.96 9.67 -29.85
CA ASN A 341 -12.27 10.83 -30.68
C ASN A 341 -10.99 11.56 -31.13
N SER A 342 -10.00 11.72 -30.24
CA SER A 342 -8.72 12.31 -30.61
C SER A 342 -7.97 11.48 -31.66
N GLN A 343 -8.02 10.15 -31.58
CA GLN A 343 -7.41 9.26 -32.56
C GLN A 343 -8.18 9.26 -33.89
N GLU A 344 -9.51 9.27 -33.87
CA GLU A 344 -10.34 9.36 -35.07
C GLU A 344 -10.13 10.70 -35.80
N THR A 345 -10.06 11.81 -35.05
CA THR A 345 -9.77 13.12 -35.62
C THR A 345 -8.33 13.24 -36.13
N GLU A 346 -7.36 12.63 -35.44
CA GLU A 346 -5.98 12.52 -35.91
C GLU A 346 -5.90 11.71 -37.22
N HIS A 347 -6.54 10.55 -37.27
CA HIS A 347 -6.60 9.71 -38.47
C HIS A 347 -7.25 10.46 -39.64
N ALA A 348 -8.40 11.14 -39.42
CA ALA A 348 -9.05 11.95 -40.44
C ALA A 348 -8.15 13.08 -40.96
N LEU A 349 -7.34 13.67 -40.07
CA LEU A 349 -6.38 14.72 -40.43
C LEU A 349 -5.18 14.14 -41.21
N GLU A 350 -4.71 12.95 -40.88
CA GLU A 350 -3.69 12.23 -41.65
C GLU A 350 -4.17 11.84 -43.04
N GLU A 351 -5.40 11.35 -43.16
CA GLU A 351 -6.04 11.04 -44.43
C GLU A 351 -6.20 12.30 -45.29
N LEU A 352 -6.65 13.41 -44.69
CA LEU A 352 -6.72 14.71 -45.39
C LEU A 352 -5.34 15.20 -45.83
N LYS A 353 -4.30 15.03 -44.99
CA LYS A 353 -2.91 15.34 -45.39
C LYS A 353 -2.43 14.45 -46.52
N ALA A 354 -2.78 13.16 -46.53
CA ALA A 354 -2.39 12.22 -47.57
C ALA A 354 -3.04 12.58 -48.91
N THR A 355 -4.36 12.81 -48.92
CA THR A 355 -5.10 13.25 -50.11
C THR A 355 -4.62 14.61 -50.61
N PHE A 356 -4.29 15.55 -49.72
CA PHE A 356 -3.67 16.81 -50.10
C PHE A 356 -2.30 16.60 -50.77
N ARG A 357 -1.44 15.75 -50.22
CA ARG A 357 -0.13 15.44 -50.84
C ARG A 357 -0.30 14.76 -52.20
N GLU A 358 -1.27 13.88 -52.35
CA GLU A 358 -1.56 13.24 -53.63
C GLU A 358 -2.07 14.26 -54.66
N ALA A 359 -3.02 15.11 -54.28
CA ALA A 359 -3.50 16.19 -55.11
C ALA A 359 -2.36 17.15 -55.51
N GLN A 360 -1.47 17.49 -54.57
CA GLN A 360 -0.29 18.30 -54.85
C GLN A 360 0.62 17.64 -55.88
N ARG A 361 0.94 16.35 -55.73
CA ARG A 361 1.73 15.60 -56.74
C ARG A 361 1.04 15.53 -58.10
N SER A 362 -0.29 15.33 -58.13
CA SER A 362 -1.06 15.34 -59.38
C SER A 362 -1.01 16.71 -60.06
N MET A 363 -1.08 17.80 -59.29
CA MET A 363 -0.97 19.15 -59.82
C MET A 363 0.46 19.48 -60.26
N ASP A 364 1.48 19.05 -59.52
CA ASP A 364 2.89 19.25 -59.86
C ASP A 364 3.25 18.47 -61.15
N THR A 365 2.78 17.23 -61.30
CA THR A 365 2.97 16.44 -62.52
C THR A 365 2.26 17.06 -63.72
N LYS A 366 1.00 17.50 -63.56
CA LYS A 366 0.28 18.25 -64.61
C LYS A 366 0.99 19.55 -64.97
N THR A 367 1.49 20.28 -63.98
CA THR A 367 2.23 21.53 -64.18
C THR A 367 3.56 21.28 -64.89
N ALA A 368 4.29 20.21 -64.53
CA ALA A 368 5.51 19.80 -65.20
C ALA A 368 5.25 19.38 -66.65
N ALA A 369 4.19 18.62 -66.91
CA ALA A 369 3.78 18.23 -68.26
C ALA A 369 3.41 19.47 -69.10
N LEU A 370 2.64 20.41 -68.55
CA LEU A 370 2.31 21.67 -69.23
C LEU A 370 3.57 22.50 -69.51
N ARG A 371 4.52 22.56 -68.58
CA ARG A 371 5.81 23.24 -68.80
C ARG A 371 6.62 22.57 -69.90
N SER A 372 6.65 21.24 -69.97
CA SER A 372 7.29 20.48 -71.05
C SER A 372 6.65 20.82 -72.39
N ASN A 373 5.31 20.74 -72.47
CA ASN A 373 4.56 21.07 -73.68
C ASN A 373 4.80 22.51 -74.14
N ILE A 374 4.87 23.46 -73.19
CA ILE A 374 5.25 24.85 -73.51
C ILE A 374 6.67 24.89 -74.08
N GLY A 375 7.62 24.16 -73.50
CA GLY A 375 8.98 24.04 -74.02
C GLY A 375 9.03 23.48 -75.44
N ASP A 376 8.29 22.40 -75.71
CA ASP A 376 8.21 21.76 -77.04
C ASP A 376 7.56 22.67 -78.09
N LEU A 377 6.50 23.39 -77.71
CA LEU A 377 5.85 24.38 -78.57
C LEU A 377 6.77 25.57 -78.85
N VAL A 378 7.49 26.07 -77.84
CA VAL A 378 8.48 27.13 -78.02
C VAL A 378 9.60 26.65 -78.95
N GLY A 379 10.11 25.43 -78.77
CA GLY A 379 11.09 24.83 -79.66
C GLY A 379 10.58 24.71 -81.10
N SER A 380 9.35 24.23 -81.29
CA SER A 380 8.71 24.16 -82.62
C SER A 380 8.55 25.54 -83.26
N ILE A 381 8.20 26.56 -82.47
CA ILE A 381 8.12 27.95 -82.94
C ILE A 381 9.51 28.46 -83.33
N GLU A 382 10.56 28.14 -82.58
CA GLU A 382 11.94 28.50 -82.92
C GLU A 382 12.41 27.82 -84.20
N GLU A 383 12.12 26.53 -84.38
CA GLU A 383 12.40 25.79 -85.62
C GLU A 383 11.66 26.37 -86.83
N GLU A 384 10.36 26.62 -86.69
CA GLU A 384 9.55 27.25 -87.76
C GLU A 384 10.02 28.67 -88.06
N ARG A 385 10.41 29.45 -87.04
CA ARG A 385 11.04 30.76 -87.24
C ARG A 385 12.37 30.65 -87.98
N ALA A 386 13.20 29.66 -87.65
CA ALA A 386 14.48 29.42 -88.33
C ALA A 386 14.27 29.00 -89.80
N LYS A 387 13.31 28.12 -90.07
CA LYS A 387 12.89 27.75 -91.44
C LYS A 387 12.36 28.95 -92.20
N ALA A 388 11.49 29.77 -91.58
CA ALA A 388 10.96 30.99 -92.18
C ALA A 388 12.07 32.01 -92.48
N GLU A 389 13.06 32.14 -91.60
CA GLU A 389 14.24 32.98 -91.84
C GLU A 389 15.10 32.41 -92.98
N GLN A 390 15.29 31.10 -93.05
CA GLN A 390 16.00 30.44 -94.14
C GLN A 390 15.28 30.62 -95.48
N LEU A 391 13.95 30.51 -95.50
CA LEU A 391 13.13 30.79 -96.68
C LEU A 391 13.22 32.26 -97.07
N ARG A 392 13.17 33.20 -96.11
CA ARG A 392 13.36 34.64 -96.37
C ARG A 392 14.73 34.92 -96.99
N LYS A 393 15.80 34.29 -96.50
CA LYS A 393 17.15 34.38 -97.08
C LYS A 393 17.17 33.84 -98.52
N ARG A 394 16.51 32.70 -98.78
CA ARG A 394 16.36 32.15 -100.15
C ARG A 394 15.56 33.05 -101.07
N MET A 395 14.41 33.57 -100.63
CA MET A 395 13.61 34.50 -101.42
C MET A 395 14.40 35.77 -101.74
N CYS A 396 15.13 36.33 -100.77
CA CYS A 396 16.03 37.47 -101.01
C CYS A 396 17.13 37.14 -102.03
N ALA A 397 17.68 35.92 -101.99
CA ALA A 397 18.63 35.45 -103.00
C ALA A 397 17.97 35.28 -104.39
N THR A 398 16.74 34.77 -104.47
CA THR A 398 15.99 34.54 -105.72
C THR A 398 15.44 35.84 -106.33
N THR A 399 15.05 36.83 -105.53
CA THR A 399 14.66 38.15 -106.05
C THR A 399 15.82 38.84 -106.76
N ASN A 400 17.07 38.55 -106.38
CA ASN A 400 18.25 39.07 -107.07
C ASN A 400 18.54 38.36 -108.42
N THR A 401 17.85 37.24 -108.71
CA THR A 401 18.03 36.47 -109.95
C THR A 401 16.82 36.51 -110.89
N THR A 402 15.72 37.15 -110.49
CA THR A 402 14.46 37.20 -111.26
C THR A 402 14.46 38.36 -112.24
N THR A 403 15.31 38.29 -113.27
CA THR A 403 15.20 39.21 -114.42
C THR A 403 15.20 38.51 -115.78
N THR A 404 15.54 37.21 -115.91
CA THR A 404 15.82 36.73 -117.29
C THR A 404 15.52 35.26 -117.66
N GLY A 405 14.50 34.57 -117.14
CA GLY A 405 14.03 33.40 -117.90
C GLY A 405 13.14 32.37 -117.23
N ASP A 406 11.82 32.57 -117.29
CA ASP A 406 10.84 31.58 -116.81
C ASP A 406 9.57 31.48 -117.68
N SER A 407 9.72 31.53 -119.01
CA SER A 407 8.60 31.26 -119.95
C SER A 407 8.55 29.78 -120.37
N PHE A 408 9.70 29.09 -120.41
CA PHE A 408 9.79 27.71 -120.91
C PHE A 408 9.30 26.65 -119.91
N THR A 409 9.44 26.92 -118.61
CA THR A 409 9.05 26.02 -117.51
C THR A 409 7.53 25.97 -117.33
N LEU A 410 6.82 27.09 -117.48
CA LEU A 410 5.36 27.18 -117.36
C LEU A 410 4.63 26.35 -118.43
N VAL A 411 5.10 26.39 -119.68
CA VAL A 411 4.47 25.69 -120.81
C VAL A 411 4.59 24.17 -120.66
N GLN A 412 5.72 23.65 -120.19
CA GLN A 412 5.86 22.22 -119.90
C GLN A 412 4.91 21.78 -118.77
N GLN A 413 4.72 22.64 -117.77
CA GLN A 413 3.87 22.35 -116.64
C GLN A 413 2.38 22.31 -117.04
N GLU A 414 1.93 23.20 -117.93
CA GLU A 414 0.56 23.19 -118.46
C GLU A 414 0.26 21.94 -119.31
N GLU A 415 1.17 21.50 -120.17
CA GLU A 415 0.98 20.28 -120.96
C GLU A 415 0.93 19.02 -120.08
N LEU A 416 1.75 18.97 -119.03
CA LEU A 416 1.71 17.87 -118.05
C LEU A 416 0.37 17.82 -117.31
N LEU A 417 -0.18 18.98 -116.91
CA LEU A 417 -1.50 19.05 -116.27
C LEU A 417 -2.62 18.60 -117.21
N ARG A 418 -2.51 18.89 -118.51
CA ARG A 418 -3.46 18.43 -119.53
C ARG A 418 -3.43 16.90 -119.70
N GLN A 419 -2.23 16.31 -119.74
CA GLN A 419 -2.06 14.86 -119.78
C GLN A 419 -2.60 14.18 -118.52
N LEU A 420 -2.36 14.78 -117.34
CA LEU A 420 -2.91 14.30 -116.08
C LEU A 420 -4.45 14.33 -116.11
N HIS A 421 -5.05 15.42 -116.56
CA HIS A 421 -6.51 15.51 -116.70
C HIS A 421 -7.08 14.41 -117.60
N GLY A 422 -6.40 14.09 -118.71
CA GLY A 422 -6.80 12.98 -119.59
C GLY A 422 -6.75 11.62 -118.90
N LYS A 423 -5.68 11.32 -118.16
CA LYS A 423 -5.55 10.05 -117.41
C LYS A 423 -6.56 9.94 -116.27
N VAL A 424 -6.81 11.03 -115.55
CA VAL A 424 -7.81 11.07 -114.47
C VAL A 424 -9.20 10.81 -115.04
N ARG A 425 -9.55 11.40 -116.18
CA ARG A 425 -10.81 11.14 -116.89
C ARG A 425 -10.97 9.68 -117.29
N GLU A 426 -9.92 9.06 -117.81
CA GLU A 426 -9.93 7.62 -118.17
C GLU A 426 -10.23 6.73 -116.95
N VAL A 427 -9.61 7.02 -115.80
CA VAL A 427 -9.87 6.29 -114.56
C VAL A 427 -11.29 6.53 -114.05
N TYR A 428 -11.76 7.78 -114.11
CA TYR A 428 -13.11 8.18 -113.71
C TYR A 428 -14.19 7.42 -114.50
N GLU A 429 -14.05 7.32 -115.82
CA GLU A 429 -14.96 6.53 -116.66
C GLU A 429 -14.88 5.02 -116.37
N ARG A 430 -13.67 4.47 -116.19
CA ARG A 430 -13.49 3.03 -115.85
C ARG A 430 -14.09 2.66 -114.49
N CYS A 431 -14.14 3.59 -113.55
CA CYS A 431 -14.76 3.40 -112.25
C CYS A 431 -16.31 3.44 -112.29
N GLY A 432 -16.91 3.69 -113.46
CA GLY A 432 -18.35 3.60 -113.68
C GLY A 432 -19.11 4.92 -113.52
N PHE A 433 -18.40 6.06 -113.50
CA PHE A 433 -19.02 7.38 -113.48
C PHE A 433 -19.28 7.89 -114.90
N GLU A 434 -20.46 8.45 -115.17
CA GLU A 434 -20.80 9.02 -116.48
C GLU A 434 -20.22 10.43 -116.61
N ALA A 435 -19.26 10.63 -117.53
CA ALA A 435 -18.58 11.91 -117.78
C ALA A 435 -19.44 12.91 -118.58
N GLY A 436 -20.75 13.01 -118.29
CA GLY A 436 -21.71 13.84 -119.03
C GLY A 436 -21.54 15.34 -118.86
N SER A 437 -20.80 15.79 -117.84
CA SER A 437 -20.53 17.20 -117.57
C SER A 437 -19.05 17.35 -117.28
N ASN A 438 -18.25 17.94 -118.18
CA ASN A 438 -16.78 18.11 -118.06
C ASN A 438 -16.33 18.49 -116.63
N PRO A 439 -15.99 17.53 -115.77
CA PRO A 439 -15.74 17.82 -114.37
C PRO A 439 -14.29 18.27 -114.22
N THR A 440 -14.02 19.22 -113.33
CA THR A 440 -12.66 19.64 -113.02
C THR A 440 -11.84 18.44 -112.53
N THR A 441 -10.52 18.39 -112.80
CA THR A 441 -9.64 17.33 -112.30
C THR A 441 -9.79 17.08 -110.80
N LEU A 442 -9.88 18.15 -110.01
CA LEU A 442 -10.05 18.06 -108.55
C LEU A 442 -11.39 17.45 -108.16
N PHE A 443 -12.46 17.71 -108.93
CA PHE A 443 -13.77 17.13 -108.68
C PHE A 443 -13.80 15.64 -109.01
N MET A 444 -13.24 15.24 -110.16
CA MET A 444 -13.09 13.82 -110.53
C MET A 444 -12.25 13.07 -109.51
N LEU A 445 -11.16 13.67 -109.02
CA LEU A 445 -10.33 13.08 -107.98
C LEU A 445 -11.06 12.99 -106.64
N GLY A 446 -11.83 14.00 -106.24
CA GLY A 446 -12.61 13.96 -105.01
C GLY A 446 -13.69 12.88 -105.00
N GLU A 447 -14.39 12.67 -106.12
CA GLU A 447 -15.36 11.57 -106.23
C GLU A 447 -14.68 10.20 -106.29
N LEU A 448 -13.53 10.10 -106.95
CA LEU A 448 -12.71 8.88 -106.94
C LEU A 448 -12.18 8.58 -105.53
N GLU A 449 -11.75 9.59 -104.80
CA GLU A 449 -11.28 9.49 -103.40
C GLU A 449 -12.42 9.07 -102.48
N SER A 450 -13.59 9.69 -102.55
CA SER A 450 -14.76 9.27 -101.77
C SER A 450 -15.16 7.82 -102.08
N ARG A 451 -15.15 7.42 -103.35
CA ARG A 451 -15.44 6.03 -103.72
C ARG A 451 -14.35 5.06 -103.24
N LEU A 452 -13.10 5.49 -103.23
CA LEU A 452 -11.99 4.74 -102.65
C LEU A 452 -12.16 4.60 -101.14
N GLU A 453 -12.50 5.66 -100.43
CA GLU A 453 -12.77 5.65 -98.99
C GLU A 453 -13.96 4.76 -98.63
N ASP A 454 -15.03 4.77 -99.43
CA ASP A 454 -16.17 3.87 -99.25
C ASP A 454 -15.74 2.41 -99.43
N LEU A 455 -14.96 2.11 -100.47
CA LEU A 455 -14.44 0.77 -100.74
C LEU A 455 -13.45 0.32 -99.66
N LEU A 456 -12.58 1.21 -99.19
CA LEU A 456 -11.63 0.93 -98.12
C LEU A 456 -12.34 0.75 -96.77
N SER A 457 -13.38 1.54 -96.49
CA SER A 457 -14.23 1.37 -95.32
C SER A 457 -15.00 0.05 -95.38
N ALA A 458 -15.53 -0.31 -96.55
CA ALA A 458 -16.15 -1.61 -96.77
C ALA A 458 -15.15 -2.75 -96.55
N ILE A 459 -13.91 -2.62 -97.03
CA ILE A 459 -12.82 -3.60 -96.78
C ILE A 459 -12.47 -3.66 -95.28
N ALA A 460 -12.38 -2.52 -94.59
CA ALA A 460 -12.06 -2.46 -93.16
C ALA A 460 -13.18 -3.04 -92.27
N GLN A 461 -14.44 -2.91 -92.70
CA GLN A 461 -15.60 -3.49 -92.01
C GLN A 461 -15.83 -4.97 -92.32
N MET A 462 -15.05 -5.57 -93.23
CA MET A 462 -15.18 -7.00 -93.52
C MET A 462 -14.77 -7.82 -92.30
N PRO A 463 -15.58 -8.81 -91.87
CA PRO A 463 -15.22 -9.69 -90.77
C PRO A 463 -13.90 -10.44 -91.04
N GLU A 464 -12.97 -10.38 -90.10
CA GLU A 464 -11.66 -11.07 -90.19
C GLU A 464 -11.81 -12.56 -90.49
N GLU A 465 -12.83 -13.21 -89.96
CA GLU A 465 -13.12 -14.63 -90.22
C GLU A 465 -13.38 -14.93 -91.71
N TYR A 466 -14.07 -14.03 -92.40
CA TYR A 466 -14.34 -14.16 -93.83
C TYR A 466 -13.06 -13.93 -94.65
N VAL A 467 -12.24 -12.95 -94.27
CA VAL A 467 -10.96 -12.65 -94.93
C VAL A 467 -10.00 -13.84 -94.80
N VAL A 468 -9.81 -14.37 -93.59
CA VAL A 468 -8.94 -15.54 -93.35
C VAL A 468 -9.42 -16.77 -94.12
N LYS A 469 -10.74 -16.99 -94.22
CA LYS A 469 -11.30 -18.09 -95.00
C LYS A 469 -11.05 -17.92 -96.50
N ALA A 470 -11.26 -16.72 -97.04
CA ALA A 470 -11.00 -16.41 -98.44
C ALA A 470 -9.51 -16.50 -98.81
N GLU A 471 -8.61 -16.07 -97.91
CA GLU A 471 -7.16 -16.22 -98.06
C GLU A 471 -6.75 -17.69 -98.09
N LYS A 472 -7.23 -18.51 -97.14
CA LYS A 472 -6.99 -19.95 -97.12
C LYS A 472 -7.46 -20.63 -98.41
N ASP A 473 -8.63 -20.24 -98.93
CA ASP A 473 -9.17 -20.79 -100.18
C ASP A 473 -8.37 -20.35 -101.41
N LYS A 474 -7.96 -19.07 -101.51
CA LYS A 474 -7.10 -18.59 -102.59
C LYS A 474 -5.71 -19.24 -102.54
N GLU A 475 -5.11 -19.33 -101.36
CA GLU A 475 -3.81 -19.96 -101.18
C GLU A 475 -3.87 -21.46 -101.48
N LYS A 476 -4.96 -22.14 -101.10
CA LYS A 476 -5.23 -23.53 -101.49
C LYS A 476 -5.31 -23.69 -103.00
N LYS A 477 -6.09 -22.86 -103.70
CA LYS A 477 -6.18 -22.85 -105.16
C LYS A 477 -4.84 -22.55 -105.83
N ARG A 478 -4.03 -21.64 -105.29
CA ARG A 478 -2.67 -21.34 -105.79
C ARG A 478 -1.75 -22.55 -105.67
N ARG A 479 -1.77 -23.23 -104.52
CA ARG A 479 -0.98 -24.46 -104.27
C ARG A 479 -1.45 -25.62 -105.15
N GLU A 480 -2.75 -25.74 -105.38
CA GLU A 480 -3.30 -26.73 -106.31
C GLU A 480 -2.91 -26.43 -107.75
N ARG A 481 -3.01 -25.17 -108.19
CA ARG A 481 -2.57 -24.75 -109.54
C ARG A 481 -1.09 -24.99 -109.76
N LYS A 482 -0.23 -24.65 -108.78
CA LYS A 482 1.22 -24.91 -108.87
C LYS A 482 1.53 -26.41 -108.89
N ARG A 483 0.83 -27.22 -108.10
CA ARG A 483 0.97 -28.69 -108.11
C ARG A 483 0.50 -29.27 -109.45
N ALA A 484 -0.62 -28.80 -109.98
CA ALA A 484 -1.14 -29.22 -111.28
C ALA A 484 -0.20 -28.81 -112.43
N GLU A 485 0.34 -27.60 -112.41
CA GLU A 485 1.33 -27.13 -113.40
C GLU A 485 2.64 -27.95 -113.33
N GLN A 486 3.11 -28.29 -112.11
CA GLN A 486 4.27 -29.17 -111.95
C GLN A 486 3.99 -30.61 -112.40
N GLN A 487 2.83 -31.16 -112.06
CA GLN A 487 2.41 -32.50 -112.50
C GLN A 487 2.26 -32.54 -114.03
N ALA A 488 1.63 -31.54 -114.64
CA ALA A 488 1.49 -31.44 -116.09
C ALA A 488 2.85 -31.25 -116.79
N LEU A 489 3.80 -30.53 -116.18
CA LEU A 489 5.15 -30.42 -116.73
C LEU A 489 5.90 -31.77 -116.66
N GLN A 490 5.79 -32.49 -115.54
CA GLN A 490 6.35 -33.83 -115.42
C GLN A 490 5.71 -34.81 -116.41
N GLU A 491 4.39 -34.77 -116.55
CA GLU A 491 3.64 -35.58 -117.50
C GLU A 491 4.05 -35.27 -118.94
N ARG A 492 4.14 -33.98 -119.34
CA ARG A 492 4.67 -33.60 -120.66
C ARG A 492 6.09 -34.08 -120.89
N GLN A 493 6.97 -34.01 -119.88
CA GLN A 493 8.33 -34.55 -120.00
C GLN A 493 8.32 -36.07 -120.12
N GLN A 494 7.43 -36.76 -119.39
CA GLN A 494 7.24 -38.21 -119.47
C GLN A 494 6.68 -38.62 -120.83
N GLU A 495 5.68 -37.92 -121.34
CA GLU A 495 5.09 -38.09 -122.67
C GLU A 495 6.11 -37.81 -123.77
N GLU A 496 6.93 -36.76 -123.65
CA GLU A 496 7.99 -36.46 -124.63
C GLU A 496 9.08 -37.54 -124.60
N ARG A 497 9.44 -38.05 -123.42
CA ARG A 497 10.34 -39.21 -123.27
C ARG A 497 9.74 -40.45 -123.90
N ASN A 498 8.47 -40.75 -123.64
CA ASN A 498 7.74 -41.88 -124.20
C ASN A 498 7.61 -41.74 -125.73
N ARG A 499 7.29 -40.55 -126.24
CA ARG A 499 7.22 -40.26 -127.68
C ARG A 499 8.58 -40.43 -128.35
N LYS A 500 9.65 -39.88 -127.76
CA LYS A 500 11.03 -40.08 -128.25
C LYS A 500 11.49 -41.54 -128.13
N ALA A 501 10.96 -42.31 -127.18
CA ALA A 501 11.23 -43.74 -127.06
C ALA A 501 10.49 -44.55 -128.15
N ILE A 502 9.21 -44.23 -128.40
CA ILE A 502 8.41 -44.82 -129.49
C ILE A 502 9.03 -44.46 -130.85
N GLU A 503 9.41 -43.22 -131.08
CA GLU A 503 10.08 -42.78 -132.32
C GLU A 503 11.44 -43.47 -132.50
N ARG A 504 12.22 -43.65 -131.42
CA ARG A 504 13.45 -44.47 -131.45
C ARG A 504 13.16 -45.94 -131.74
N SER A 505 12.05 -46.49 -131.29
CA SER A 505 11.66 -47.88 -131.58
C SER A 505 11.16 -48.05 -133.02
N LEU A 506 10.57 -47.01 -133.62
CA LEU A 506 10.08 -46.99 -135.01
C LEU A 506 11.19 -46.67 -136.02
N GLN A 507 12.27 -46.00 -135.60
CA GLN A 507 13.43 -45.76 -136.46
C GLN A 507 14.10 -47.09 -136.82
N ALA A 508 14.15 -47.37 -138.12
CA ALA A 508 14.84 -48.53 -138.65
C ALA A 508 16.27 -48.61 -138.09
N PRO A 509 16.72 -49.78 -137.61
CA PRO A 509 18.05 -49.94 -137.03
C PRO A 509 19.13 -49.37 -137.95
N ARG A 510 19.87 -48.37 -137.45
CA ARG A 510 21.01 -47.80 -138.17
C ARG A 510 22.05 -48.90 -138.41
N ARG A 511 22.23 -49.29 -139.66
CA ARG A 511 23.30 -50.19 -140.09
C ARG A 511 24.64 -49.48 -139.95
N GLN A 512 25.44 -49.88 -138.97
CA GLN A 512 26.82 -49.43 -138.82
C GLN A 512 27.67 -50.07 -139.92
N ALA A 513 28.11 -49.27 -140.88
CA ALA A 513 29.19 -49.63 -141.79
C ALA A 513 30.51 -49.32 -141.08
N GLY A 514 31.26 -50.37 -140.72
CA GLY A 514 32.58 -50.25 -140.12
C GLY A 514 32.70 -50.84 -138.71
N ARG A 515 33.84 -51.45 -138.44
CA ARG A 515 34.15 -52.16 -137.19
C ARG A 515 34.20 -51.18 -136.02
N LYS A 516 33.40 -51.42 -134.98
CA LYS A 516 33.37 -50.65 -133.74
C LYS A 516 34.72 -50.79 -133.01
N VAL A 517 35.40 -49.68 -132.77
CA VAL A 517 36.64 -49.64 -131.97
C VAL A 517 36.26 -49.76 -130.50
N MET A 518 36.82 -50.76 -129.81
CA MET A 518 36.66 -50.98 -128.38
C MET A 518 37.57 -50.01 -127.61
N GLU A 519 36.99 -49.01 -126.94
CA GLU A 519 37.73 -48.26 -125.92
C GLU A 519 37.92 -49.13 -124.68
N ARG A 520 39.17 -49.15 -124.19
CA ARG A 520 39.60 -49.94 -123.04
C ARG A 520 39.11 -49.31 -121.74
N ILE A 521 38.76 -50.18 -120.80
CA ILE A 521 38.27 -49.94 -119.44
C ILE A 521 38.96 -48.73 -118.76
N ARG A 522 38.18 -47.74 -118.30
CA ARG A 522 38.61 -46.78 -117.27
C ARG A 522 38.13 -47.27 -115.89
N PRO A 523 38.97 -47.22 -114.85
CA PRO A 523 38.66 -47.74 -113.52
C PRO A 523 37.58 -46.91 -112.81
N SER A 524 36.70 -47.57 -112.04
CA SER A 524 35.64 -46.88 -111.28
C SER A 524 36.25 -46.05 -110.15
N ARG A 525 36.07 -44.73 -110.20
CA ARG A 525 36.30 -43.86 -109.03
C ARG A 525 35.08 -43.96 -108.13
N ARG A 526 35.25 -44.51 -106.92
CA ARG A 526 34.33 -44.29 -105.80
C ARG A 526 34.47 -42.85 -105.36
N THR A 527 33.40 -42.07 -105.41
CA THR A 527 33.32 -40.78 -104.71
C THR A 527 32.42 -40.94 -103.49
N THR A 528 33.00 -40.54 -102.38
CA THR A 528 32.52 -40.50 -101.01
C THR A 528 31.32 -39.56 -100.85
N HIS A 529 30.38 -39.95 -99.97
CA HIS A 529 29.30 -39.10 -99.50
C HIS A 529 29.89 -38.18 -98.41
N GLU A 530 30.24 -36.94 -98.76
CA GLU A 530 30.54 -35.91 -97.76
C GLU A 530 29.23 -35.20 -97.42
N ALA A 531 28.77 -35.41 -96.19
CA ALA A 531 27.74 -34.60 -95.57
C ALA A 531 28.30 -33.19 -95.34
N LYS A 532 27.63 -32.18 -95.90
CA LYS A 532 27.89 -30.78 -95.55
C LYS A 532 26.91 -30.38 -94.46
N GLU A 533 27.52 -29.96 -93.36
CA GLU A 533 26.93 -29.36 -92.17
C GLU A 533 25.98 -28.21 -92.51
N GLU A 534 24.85 -28.19 -91.82
CA GLU A 534 23.99 -27.03 -91.65
C GLU A 534 24.74 -26.01 -90.80
N ALA A 535 24.94 -24.82 -91.35
CA ALA A 535 25.37 -23.66 -90.60
C ALA A 535 24.25 -22.62 -90.71
N ARG A 536 24.05 -21.90 -89.59
CA ARG A 536 23.48 -20.55 -89.48
C ARG A 536 21.96 -20.45 -89.48
N ASP A 537 21.31 -19.66 -88.63
CA ASP A 537 21.74 -18.64 -87.67
C ASP A 537 20.67 -18.58 -86.56
N GLU A 538 21.10 -18.48 -85.30
CA GLU A 538 20.30 -17.89 -84.23
C GLU A 538 20.41 -16.37 -84.38
N ASP A 539 19.28 -15.65 -84.42
CA ASP A 539 19.05 -14.38 -83.71
C ASP A 539 17.79 -13.67 -84.22
N GLU A 540 17.12 -13.00 -83.28
CA GLU A 540 16.03 -12.02 -83.43
C GLU A 540 14.60 -12.54 -83.60
N ASP A 541 14.00 -12.97 -82.48
CA ASP A 541 12.57 -12.71 -82.21
C ASP A 541 12.47 -11.76 -81.00
N GLU A 542 12.65 -10.47 -81.27
CA GLU A 542 12.17 -9.38 -80.42
C GLU A 542 11.17 -8.55 -81.22
N LEU A 543 10.07 -8.18 -80.56
CA LEU A 543 8.97 -7.33 -81.03
C LEU A 543 7.98 -7.94 -82.04
N LYS A 544 6.83 -8.36 -81.50
CA LYS A 544 5.56 -7.68 -81.83
C LYS A 544 4.46 -7.95 -80.82
N HIS A 545 3.75 -6.85 -80.56
CA HIS A 545 2.41 -6.73 -79.99
C HIS A 545 1.40 -7.72 -80.57
#